data_AF-A0A261S7K9-F1
#
_entry.id   AF-A0A261S7K9-F1
#
_cell.length_a   1.000
_cell.length_b   1.000
_cell.length_c   1.000
_cell.angle_alpha   90.00
_cell.angle_beta   90.00
_cell.angle_gamma   90.00
#
_symmetry.space_group_name_H-M   'P 1'
#
loop_
_entity.id
_entity.type
_entity.pdbx_description
1 polymer ?
#
loop_
_entity_poly.entity_id
_entity_poly.type
_entity_poly.pdbx_seq_one_letter_code
_entity_poly.pdbx_strand_id
1 'polypeptide(L)'
;MALPAPRRLTAALMLLAASAVQAQQPPRTYSFSGAELLTALEGNMPSGIADTTQRQRYSSTYAQAYIVGVADLTQGRLWCTKTGVLPHELSDRVHTFLQDQPASALRGNAGTLTGQALRQAFPCAAAATGKR
;
A
#
# COMPACT_ATOMS: atom_id res chain seq x y z
N MET A 1 42.64 -49.21 25.83
CA MET A 1 41.85 -48.22 26.60
C MET A 1 41.40 -47.16 25.61
N ALA A 2 40.14 -47.23 25.18
CA ALA A 2 39.59 -46.45 24.06
C ALA A 2 39.13 -45.07 24.53
N LEU A 3 39.48 -44.01 23.80
CA LEU A 3 38.92 -42.67 24.00
C LEU A 3 37.57 -42.56 23.25
N PRO A 4 36.47 -42.10 23.87
CA PRO A 4 35.25 -41.77 23.15
C PRO A 4 35.30 -40.36 22.53
N ALA A 5 34.80 -40.28 21.29
CA ALA A 5 34.75 -39.15 20.37
C ALA A 5 33.86 -37.96 20.83
N PRO A 6 34.09 -36.74 20.31
CA PRO A 6 33.42 -35.51 20.74
C PRO A 6 32.03 -35.40 20.10
N ARG A 7 31.00 -35.82 20.83
CA ARG A 7 29.60 -35.85 20.35
C ARG A 7 28.82 -34.53 20.53
N ARG A 8 29.49 -33.40 20.79
CA ARG A 8 28.83 -32.12 21.15
C ARG A 8 29.09 -30.95 20.18
N LEU A 9 29.84 -31.15 19.10
CA LEU A 9 30.19 -30.07 18.17
C LEU A 9 29.35 -30.04 16.88
N THR A 10 28.58 -31.07 16.57
CA THR A 10 27.83 -31.16 15.30
C THR A 10 26.43 -30.52 15.32
N ALA A 11 25.88 -30.17 16.47
CA ALA A 11 24.52 -29.59 16.54
C ALA A 11 24.49 -28.06 16.34
N ALA A 12 25.60 -27.35 16.55
CA ALA A 12 25.63 -25.89 16.47
C ALA A 12 25.71 -25.37 15.02
N LEU A 13 26.13 -26.19 14.06
CA LEU A 13 26.37 -25.74 12.68
C LEU A 13 25.11 -25.71 11.79
N MET A 14 24.01 -26.37 12.17
CA MET A 14 22.79 -26.40 11.34
C MET A 14 21.84 -25.21 11.54
N LEU A 15 22.06 -24.36 12.56
CA LEU A 15 21.18 -23.23 12.87
C LEU A 15 21.54 -21.92 12.14
N LEU A 16 22.60 -21.89 11.34
CA LEU A 16 23.08 -20.69 10.63
C LEU A 16 22.68 -20.60 9.15
N ALA A 17 21.91 -21.56 8.62
CA ALA A 17 21.53 -21.60 7.20
C ALA A 17 20.17 -20.94 6.87
N ALA A 18 19.51 -20.31 7.85
CA ALA A 18 18.32 -19.49 7.61
C ALA A 18 18.72 -18.02 7.36
N SER A 19 19.63 -17.78 6.42
CA SER A 19 19.81 -16.46 5.85
C SER A 19 18.50 -16.13 5.15
N ALA A 20 17.65 -15.34 5.80
CA ALA A 20 16.53 -14.71 5.14
C ALA A 20 17.08 -14.06 3.87
N VAL A 21 16.73 -14.60 2.71
CA VAL A 21 16.91 -13.90 1.45
C VAL A 21 15.93 -12.74 1.54
N GLN A 22 16.34 -11.62 2.14
CA GLN A 22 15.77 -10.34 1.76
C GLN A 22 16.16 -10.19 0.30
N ALA A 23 15.26 -10.61 -0.59
CA ALA A 23 15.32 -10.22 -1.98
C ALA A 23 15.26 -8.69 -1.96
N GLN A 24 16.44 -8.07 -2.11
CA GLN A 24 16.60 -6.63 -2.24
C GLN A 24 15.70 -6.24 -3.42
N GLN A 25 14.53 -5.66 -3.14
CA GLN A 25 13.65 -5.24 -4.20
C GLN A 25 14.39 -4.17 -5.01
N PRO A 26 14.29 -4.20 -6.35
CA PRO A 26 14.90 -3.16 -7.16
C PRO A 26 14.42 -1.79 -6.66
N PRO A 27 15.28 -0.76 -6.68
CA PRO A 27 14.94 0.54 -6.15
C PRO A 27 13.64 1.02 -6.81
N ARG A 28 12.64 1.32 -5.97
CA ARG A 28 11.35 1.80 -6.46
C ARG A 28 11.51 3.19 -7.06
N THR A 29 10.76 3.46 -8.13
CA THR A 29 10.71 4.78 -8.79
C THR A 29 9.57 5.67 -8.28
N TYR A 30 8.71 5.14 -7.42
CA TYR A 30 7.56 5.85 -6.84
C TYR A 30 7.83 6.26 -5.39
N SER A 31 7.27 7.39 -5.00
CA SER A 31 7.48 7.98 -3.67
C SER A 31 6.68 7.29 -2.57
N PHE A 32 5.53 6.70 -2.90
CA PHE A 32 4.59 6.13 -1.93
C PHE A 32 4.06 4.77 -2.41
N SER A 33 4.17 3.76 -1.57
CA SER A 33 3.65 2.41 -1.84
C SER A 33 2.23 2.23 -1.30
N GLY A 34 1.51 1.23 -1.79
CA GLY A 34 0.18 0.88 -1.26
C GLY A 34 0.19 0.61 0.24
N ALA A 35 1.22 -0.07 0.75
CA ALA A 35 1.38 -0.34 2.17
C ALA A 35 1.54 0.96 2.98
N GLU A 36 2.38 1.89 2.50
CA GLU A 36 2.61 3.17 3.18
C GLU A 36 1.35 4.06 3.16
N LEU A 37 0.60 4.04 2.05
CA LEU A 37 -0.69 4.73 1.96
C LEU A 37 -1.73 4.13 2.92
N LEU A 38 -1.82 2.80 3.01
CA LEU A 38 -2.71 2.13 3.96
C LEU A 38 -2.35 2.50 5.41
N THR A 39 -1.07 2.42 5.78
CA THR A 39 -0.58 2.87 7.08
C THR A 39 -0.91 4.34 7.35
N ALA A 40 -0.84 5.20 6.33
CA ALA A 40 -1.17 6.61 6.47
C ALA A 40 -2.67 6.86 6.68
N LEU A 41 -3.54 6.13 5.96
CA LEU A 41 -4.99 6.14 6.14
C LEU A 41 -5.39 5.72 7.56
N GLU A 42 -4.67 4.76 8.14
CA GLU A 42 -4.88 4.30 9.52
C GLU A 42 -4.33 5.26 10.60
N GLY A 43 -3.76 6.40 10.18
CA GLY A 43 -3.22 7.40 11.11
C GLY A 43 -1.82 7.08 11.64
N ASN A 44 -1.13 6.11 11.05
CA ASN A 44 0.11 5.54 11.58
C ASN A 44 1.36 5.85 10.73
N MET A 45 1.29 6.85 9.83
CA MET A 45 2.44 7.23 9.00
C MET A 45 3.64 7.63 9.87
N PRO A 46 4.82 7.04 9.64
CA PRO A 46 6.05 7.46 10.31
C PRO A 46 6.31 8.95 10.08
N SER A 47 6.57 9.69 11.17
CA SER A 47 6.89 11.11 11.11
C SER A 47 7.74 11.54 12.30
N GLY A 48 8.35 12.72 12.22
CA GLY A 48 9.08 13.35 13.33
C GLY A 48 8.19 14.03 14.38
N ILE A 49 6.87 13.85 14.30
CA ILE A 49 5.91 14.52 15.20
C ILE A 49 5.80 13.72 16.50
N ALA A 50 6.11 14.36 17.63
CA ALA A 50 6.08 13.72 18.95
C ALA A 50 4.67 13.56 19.51
N ASP A 51 3.79 14.55 19.31
CA ASP A 51 2.41 14.48 19.77
C ASP A 51 1.59 13.46 18.95
N THR A 52 0.93 12.53 19.65
CA THR A 52 0.22 11.41 19.00
C THR A 52 -1.00 11.88 18.22
N THR A 53 -1.77 12.83 18.75
CA THR A 53 -2.97 13.33 18.06
C THR A 53 -2.60 14.12 16.82
N GLN A 54 -1.57 14.95 16.89
CA GLN A 54 -1.04 15.69 15.75
C GLN A 54 -0.45 14.73 14.70
N ARG A 55 0.27 13.69 15.13
CA ARG A 55 0.80 12.64 14.23
C ARG A 55 -0.33 11.94 13.47
N GLN A 56 -1.37 11.50 14.17
CA GLN A 56 -2.52 10.82 13.57
C GLN A 56 -3.24 11.73 12.55
N ARG A 57 -3.48 12.99 12.91
CA ARG A 57 -4.08 13.97 12.00
C ARG A 57 -3.21 14.26 10.78
N TYR A 58 -1.90 14.41 10.97
CA TYR A 58 -0.96 14.60 9.88
C TYR A 58 -0.99 13.40 8.92
N SER A 59 -0.93 12.19 9.46
CA SER A 59 -0.97 10.94 8.70
C SER A 59 -2.23 10.82 7.82
N SER A 60 -3.41 10.98 8.42
CA SER A 60 -4.68 10.84 7.67
C SER A 60 -4.89 11.97 6.66
N THR A 61 -4.46 13.20 6.99
CA THR A 61 -4.52 14.34 6.06
C THR A 61 -3.57 14.14 4.88
N TYR A 62 -2.36 13.62 5.12
CA TYR A 62 -1.41 13.32 4.05
C TYR A 62 -1.97 12.26 3.10
N ALA A 63 -2.56 11.19 3.64
CA ALA A 63 -3.21 10.16 2.84
C ALA A 63 -4.36 10.70 1.98
N GLN A 64 -5.25 11.51 2.57
CA GLN A 64 -6.35 12.13 1.85
C GLN A 64 -5.84 13.06 0.74
N ALA A 65 -4.83 13.88 1.01
CA ALA A 65 -4.24 14.76 0.01
C ALA A 65 -3.61 13.98 -1.16
N TYR A 66 -2.91 12.87 -0.86
CA TYR A 66 -2.37 11.97 -1.88
C TYR A 66 -3.49 11.41 -2.78
N ILE A 67 -4.58 10.93 -2.17
CA ILE A 67 -5.72 10.34 -2.89
C ILE A 67 -6.43 11.36 -3.75
N VAL A 68 -6.71 12.56 -3.23
CA VAL A 68 -7.36 13.64 -3.99
C VAL A 68 -6.51 14.03 -5.20
N GLY A 69 -5.18 14.14 -5.05
CA GLY A 69 -4.29 14.42 -6.19
C GLY A 69 -4.36 13.36 -7.30
N VAL A 70 -4.41 12.07 -6.93
CA VAL A 70 -4.61 10.98 -7.90
C VAL A 70 -6.01 11.03 -8.51
N ALA A 71 -7.03 11.32 -7.70
CA ALA A 71 -8.41 11.42 -8.13
C ALA A 71 -8.58 12.50 -9.19
N ASP A 72 -8.09 13.72 -8.93
CA ASP A 72 -8.13 14.85 -9.86
C ASP A 72 -7.43 14.54 -11.19
N LEU A 73 -6.26 13.90 -11.14
CA LEU A 73 -5.50 13.54 -12.35
C LEU A 73 -6.23 12.51 -13.22
N THR A 74 -7.00 11.62 -12.59
CA THR A 74 -7.54 10.41 -13.25
C THR A 74 -9.04 10.44 -13.50
N GLN A 75 -9.76 11.42 -12.94
CA GLN A 75 -11.20 11.60 -13.12
C GLN A 75 -11.57 11.76 -14.60
N GLY A 76 -12.69 11.15 -15.00
CA GLY A 76 -13.20 11.16 -16.37
C GLY A 76 -12.47 10.20 -17.32
N ARG A 77 -11.39 9.53 -16.88
CA ARG A 77 -10.65 8.54 -17.66
C ARG A 77 -10.65 7.17 -16.99
N LEU A 78 -10.18 7.10 -15.74
CA LEU A 78 -10.10 5.84 -15.00
C LEU A 78 -11.35 5.57 -14.17
N TRP A 79 -11.98 6.65 -13.69
CA TRP A 79 -13.17 6.61 -12.84
C TRP A 79 -14.03 7.85 -13.14
N CYS A 80 -15.31 7.79 -12.82
CA CYS A 80 -16.26 8.84 -13.15
C CYS A 80 -17.26 9.10 -12.01
N THR A 81 -17.73 10.33 -11.91
CA THR A 81 -18.84 10.71 -11.03
C THR A 81 -19.80 11.65 -11.76
N LYS A 82 -21.08 11.63 -11.40
CA LYS A 82 -22.11 12.54 -11.94
C LYS A 82 -22.35 13.76 -11.05
N THR A 83 -22.22 13.59 -9.74
CA THR A 83 -22.59 14.58 -8.71
C THR A 83 -21.41 15.01 -7.83
N GLY A 84 -20.22 14.50 -8.10
CA GLY A 84 -19.07 14.60 -7.19
C GLY A 84 -19.01 13.43 -6.21
N VAL A 85 -17.86 13.26 -5.57
CA VAL A 85 -17.60 12.31 -4.47
C VAL A 85 -16.78 13.06 -3.43
N LEU A 86 -17.12 12.93 -2.15
CA LEU A 86 -16.43 13.66 -1.09
C LEU A 86 -15.02 13.09 -0.86
N PRO A 87 -14.03 13.92 -0.46
CA PRO A 87 -12.66 13.44 -0.23
C PRO A 87 -12.53 12.27 0.76
N HIS A 88 -13.38 12.23 1.80
CA HIS A 88 -13.38 11.13 2.75
C HIS A 88 -13.99 9.85 2.14
N GLU A 89 -15.00 9.95 1.28
CA GLU A 89 -15.55 8.79 0.58
C GLU A 89 -14.53 8.17 -0.38
N LEU A 90 -13.72 9.00 -1.06
CA LEU A 90 -12.58 8.51 -1.85
C LEU A 90 -11.59 7.75 -0.98
N SER A 91 -11.27 8.31 0.20
CA SER A 91 -10.36 7.71 1.16
C SER A 91 -10.87 6.36 1.66
N ASP A 92 -12.17 6.26 1.98
CA ASP A 92 -12.81 5.02 2.43
C ASP A 92 -12.74 3.93 1.36
N ARG A 93 -13.03 4.26 0.10
CA ARG A 93 -12.96 3.29 -1.01
C ARG A 93 -11.54 2.79 -1.27
N VAL A 94 -10.56 3.69 -1.18
CA VAL A 94 -9.15 3.32 -1.32
C VAL A 94 -8.70 2.46 -0.15
N HIS A 95 -9.08 2.81 1.09
CA HIS A 95 -8.77 2.02 2.28
C HIS A 95 -9.30 0.59 2.15
N THR A 96 -10.59 0.40 1.86
CA THR A 96 -11.18 -0.93 1.67
C THR A 96 -10.45 -1.72 0.58
N PHE A 97 -10.20 -1.10 -0.58
CA PHE A 97 -9.48 -1.77 -1.67
C PHE A 97 -8.08 -2.24 -1.26
N LEU A 98 -7.33 -1.41 -0.53
CA LEU A 98 -5.96 -1.72 -0.09
C LEU A 98 -5.94 -2.82 0.98
N GLN A 99 -6.92 -2.85 1.90
CA GLN A 99 -7.04 -3.92 2.90
C GLN A 99 -7.22 -5.30 2.26
N ASP A 100 -7.90 -5.37 1.12
CA ASP A 100 -8.14 -6.61 0.38
C ASP A 100 -6.94 -7.05 -0.48
N GLN A 101 -5.88 -6.24 -0.58
CA GLN A 101 -4.71 -6.58 -1.39
C GLN A 101 -3.74 -7.53 -0.66
N PRO A 102 -3.11 -8.48 -1.39
CA PRO A 102 -2.01 -9.23 -0.82
C PRO A 102 -0.80 -8.31 -0.55
N ALA A 103 -0.01 -8.66 0.47
CA ALA A 103 1.16 -7.88 0.87
C ALA A 103 2.17 -7.64 -0.27
N SER A 104 2.26 -8.56 -1.24
CA SER A 104 3.10 -8.38 -2.43
C SER A 104 2.60 -7.27 -3.35
N ALA A 105 1.28 -7.11 -3.51
CA ALA A 105 0.69 -6.05 -4.33
C ALA A 105 0.82 -4.68 -3.65
N LEU A 106 0.68 -4.62 -2.32
CA LEU A 106 0.85 -3.39 -1.53
C LEU A 106 2.25 -2.79 -1.61
N ARG A 107 3.26 -3.56 -2.03
CA ARG A 107 4.60 -3.01 -2.28
C ARG A 107 4.64 -2.09 -3.50
N GLY A 108 3.67 -2.19 -4.41
CA GLY A 108 3.61 -1.39 -5.64
C GLY A 108 3.23 0.09 -5.42
N ASN A 109 3.23 0.85 -6.51
CA ASN A 109 2.93 2.28 -6.54
C ASN A 109 1.50 2.59 -6.04
N ALA A 110 1.39 3.40 -4.98
CA ALA A 110 0.11 3.80 -4.40
C ALA A 110 -0.80 4.55 -5.39
N GLY A 111 -0.26 5.31 -6.33
CA GLY A 111 -1.04 6.06 -7.31
C GLY A 111 -1.77 5.13 -8.27
N THR A 112 -1.09 4.07 -8.71
CA THR A 112 -1.70 3.02 -9.55
C THR A 112 -2.79 2.29 -8.78
N LEU A 113 -2.52 1.88 -7.53
CA LEU A 113 -3.48 1.18 -6.69
C LEU A 113 -4.70 2.06 -6.35
N THR A 114 -4.48 3.35 -6.09
CA THR A 114 -5.55 4.34 -5.88
C THR A 114 -6.42 4.45 -7.13
N GLY A 115 -5.83 4.59 -8.32
CA GLY A 115 -6.59 4.63 -9.57
C GLY A 115 -7.38 3.34 -9.84
N GLN A 116 -6.87 2.18 -9.44
CA GLN A 116 -7.59 0.90 -9.50
C GLN A 116 -8.78 0.88 -8.53
N ALA A 117 -8.59 1.31 -7.29
CA ALA A 117 -9.65 1.41 -6.29
C ALA A 117 -10.78 2.33 -6.77
N LEU A 118 -10.43 3.51 -7.30
CA LEU A 118 -11.42 4.46 -7.80
C LEU A 118 -12.16 3.93 -9.02
N ARG A 119 -11.48 3.24 -9.95
CA ARG A 119 -12.13 2.57 -11.08
C ARG A 119 -13.12 1.51 -10.62
N GLN A 120 -12.76 0.72 -9.61
CA GLN A 120 -13.62 -0.32 -9.06
C GLN A 120 -14.84 0.26 -8.34
N ALA A 121 -14.65 1.32 -7.55
CA ALA A 121 -15.72 1.94 -6.77
C ALA A 121 -16.65 2.82 -7.63
N PHE A 122 -16.11 3.48 -8.66
CA PHE A 122 -16.80 4.50 -9.45
C PHE A 122 -16.52 4.29 -10.95
N PRO A 123 -16.97 3.18 -11.54
CA PRO A 123 -16.69 2.88 -12.94
C PRO A 123 -17.31 3.92 -13.85
N CYS A 124 -16.57 4.33 -14.89
CA CYS A 124 -17.15 5.08 -15.99
C CYS A 124 -18.16 4.21 -16.75
N ALA A 125 -19.26 4.80 -17.19
CA ALA A 125 -20.16 4.12 -18.11
C ALA A 125 -19.35 3.72 -19.36
N ALA A 126 -19.51 2.47 -19.81
CA ALA A 126 -19.03 2.09 -21.13
C ALA A 126 -19.64 3.05 -22.15
N ALA A 127 -18.83 3.58 -23.08
CA ALA A 127 -19.35 4.39 -24.16
C ALA A 127 -20.47 3.59 -24.82
N ALA A 128 -21.72 4.05 -24.68
CA ALA A 128 -22.86 3.39 -25.29
C ALA A 128 -22.53 3.25 -26.77
N THR A 129 -22.44 2.01 -27.25
CA THR A 129 -22.16 1.65 -28.64
C THR A 129 -23.34 2.16 -29.48
N GLY A 130 -23.31 3.45 -29.80
CA GLY A 130 -24.30 4.10 -30.64
C GLY A 130 -24.00 3.74 -32.09
N LYS A 131 -24.80 2.85 -32.66
CA LYS A 131 -25.12 2.93 -34.09
C LYS A 131 -25.65 4.34 -34.36
N ARG A 132 -24.90 5.13 -35.11
CA ARG A 132 -25.42 6.23 -35.92
C ARG A 132 -25.22 5.85 -37.38
#